data_AF-M5BQG5-F1
#
_entry.id   AF-M5BQG5-F1
#
_cell.length_a   1.000
_cell.length_b   1.000
_cell.length_c   1.000
_cell.angle_alpha   90.00
_cell.angle_beta   90.00
_cell.angle_gamma   90.00
#
_symmetry.space_group_name_H-M   'P 1'
#
loop_
_entity.id
_entity.type
_entity.pdbx_description
1 polymer ?
#
loop_
_entity_poly.entity_id
_entity_poly.type
_entity_poly.pdbx_seq_one_letter_code
_entity_poly.pdbx_strand_id
1 'polypeptide(L)'
;MINNARLAELVGYDGWNAKASSGAGIQTAADYAMQFTPGPGEAASELFPQIAAVAVKFGDPSGKYAAFLASKDQSYPGRPWFLWNQPLSDSGLAVKFVPDNDDGGNGSVDPDNNTSGTVSSNGASSARIGWGLGLVGAFVGIALGL
;
A
#
# COMPACT_ATOMS: atom_id res chain seq x y z
N MET A 1 -11.71 2.46 15.15
CA MET A 1 -13.02 2.77 14.54
C MET A 1 -13.19 2.26 13.10
N ILE A 2 -12.11 1.81 12.43
CA ILE A 2 -12.16 1.33 11.04
C ILE A 2 -13.17 0.19 10.82
N ASN A 3 -13.21 -0.81 11.72
CA ASN A 3 -14.16 -1.92 11.60
C ASN A 3 -15.61 -1.43 11.61
N ASN A 4 -15.96 -0.55 12.55
CA ASN A 4 -17.31 0.03 12.62
C ASN A 4 -17.63 0.89 11.40
N ALA A 5 -16.64 1.61 10.86
CA ALA A 5 -16.81 2.39 9.64
C ALA A 5 -17.07 1.51 8.41
N ARG A 6 -16.37 0.38 8.29
CA ARG A 6 -16.62 -0.63 7.25
C ARG A 6 -18.00 -1.26 7.40
N LEU A 7 -18.42 -1.61 8.62
CA LEU A 7 -19.77 -2.14 8.87
C LEU A 7 -20.86 -1.11 8.57
N ALA A 8 -20.62 0.15 8.93
CA ALA A 8 -21.52 1.26 8.62
C ALA A 8 -21.76 1.41 7.11
N GLU A 9 -20.71 1.29 6.30
CA GLU A 9 -20.85 1.35 4.83
C GLU A 9 -21.76 0.25 4.30
N LEU A 10 -21.69 -0.97 4.86
CA LEU A 10 -22.55 -2.08 4.44
C LEU A 10 -24.04 -1.81 4.68
N VAL A 11 -24.37 -0.93 5.64
CA VAL A 11 -25.75 -0.52 5.94
C VAL A 11 -26.08 0.87 5.39
N GLY A 12 -25.22 1.43 4.53
CA GLY A 12 -25.43 2.73 3.88
C GLY A 12 -25.17 3.95 4.77
N TYR A 13 -24.49 3.79 5.90
CA TYR A 13 -24.08 4.89 6.77
C TYR A 13 -22.62 5.30 6.53
N ASP A 14 -22.34 6.59 6.49
CA ASP A 14 -20.98 7.12 6.35
C ASP A 14 -20.25 7.17 7.71
N GLY A 15 -19.84 6.00 8.18
CA GLY A 15 -19.07 5.88 9.42
C GLY A 15 -17.63 6.39 9.30
N TRP A 16 -17.11 6.57 8.09
CA TRP A 16 -15.74 7.04 7.88
C TRP A 16 -15.61 8.54 8.11
N ASN A 17 -16.58 9.34 7.67
CA ASN A 17 -16.60 10.78 7.91
C ASN A 17 -17.23 11.18 9.25
N ALA A 18 -17.62 10.21 10.09
CA ALA A 18 -18.08 10.48 11.44
C ALA A 18 -16.99 11.18 12.27
N LYS A 19 -17.36 12.29 12.91
CA LYS A 19 -16.45 13.12 13.72
C LYS A 19 -16.94 13.23 15.15
N ALA A 20 -16.00 13.33 16.08
CA ALA A 20 -16.28 13.75 17.45
C ALA A 20 -16.71 15.22 17.49
N SER A 21 -17.25 15.68 18.63
CA SER A 21 -17.59 17.09 18.87
C SER A 21 -16.39 18.02 18.73
N SER A 22 -15.17 17.51 18.93
CA SER A 22 -13.90 18.23 18.69
C SER A 22 -13.53 18.36 17.22
N GLY A 23 -14.28 17.74 16.31
CA GLY A 23 -13.97 17.69 14.87
C GLY A 23 -12.96 16.60 14.47
N ALA A 24 -12.38 15.89 15.42
CA ALA A 24 -11.47 14.77 15.14
C ALA A 24 -12.24 13.55 14.58
N GLY A 25 -11.68 12.92 13.56
CA GLY A 25 -12.22 11.69 12.95
C GLY A 25 -11.16 10.61 12.79
N ILE A 26 -11.49 9.55 12.04
CA ILE A 26 -10.60 8.40 11.80
C ILE A 26 -9.26 8.83 11.18
N GLN A 27 -9.30 9.73 10.19
CA GLN A 27 -8.09 10.22 9.54
C GLN A 27 -7.17 10.98 10.51
N THR A 28 -7.74 11.87 11.33
CA THR A 28 -6.99 12.63 12.35
C THR A 28 -6.35 11.70 13.38
N ALA A 29 -7.06 10.64 13.79
CA ALA A 29 -6.53 9.67 14.74
C ALA A 29 -5.35 8.88 14.16
N ALA A 30 -5.42 8.46 12.89
CA ALA A 30 -4.31 7.79 12.21
C ALA A 30 -3.10 8.71 12.06
N ASP A 31 -3.32 9.96 11.64
CA ASP A 31 -2.28 10.98 11.52
C ASP A 31 -1.60 11.29 12.85
N TYR A 32 -2.36 11.25 13.94
CA TYR A 32 -1.82 11.38 15.29
C TYR A 32 -0.99 10.16 15.68
N ALA A 33 -1.49 8.94 15.47
CA ALA A 33 -0.80 7.70 15.83
C ALA A 33 0.56 7.56 15.12
N MET A 34 0.68 8.01 13.87
CA MET A 34 1.93 7.98 13.10
C MET A 34 3.07 8.81 13.71
N GLN A 35 2.79 9.69 14.68
CA GLN A 35 3.79 10.53 15.33
C GLN A 35 4.52 9.84 16.49
N PHE A 36 4.03 8.67 16.92
CA PHE A 36 4.56 7.95 18.07
C PHE A 36 5.44 6.79 17.66
N THR A 37 6.42 6.49 18.50
CA THR A 37 7.19 5.25 18.45
C THR A 37 6.61 4.30 19.51
N PRO A 38 6.47 2.99 19.21
CA PRO A 38 5.97 2.03 20.20
C PRO A 38 6.82 2.02 21.46
N GLY A 39 6.18 1.73 22.59
CA GLY A 39 6.88 1.51 23.85
C GLY A 39 7.67 0.20 23.87
N PRO A 40 8.45 -0.04 24.94
CA PRO A 40 9.15 -1.30 25.12
C PRO A 40 8.19 -2.50 25.06
N GLY A 41 8.45 -3.44 24.14
CA GLY A 41 7.64 -4.65 23.97
C GLY A 41 6.40 -4.49 23.09
N GLU A 42 6.17 -3.32 22.51
CA GLU A 42 5.09 -3.07 21.55
C GLU A 42 5.60 -3.12 20.10
N ALA A 43 4.81 -3.73 19.21
CA ALA A 43 5.17 -3.90 17.82
C ALA A 43 4.57 -2.76 16.96
N ALA A 44 5.42 -2.00 16.26
CA ALA A 44 4.97 -0.97 15.33
C ALA A 44 4.08 -1.54 14.21
N SER A 45 4.32 -2.81 13.86
CA SER A 45 3.66 -3.54 12.79
C SER A 45 2.13 -3.64 12.96
N GLU A 46 1.64 -3.64 14.19
CA GLU A 46 0.20 -3.67 14.50
C GLU A 46 -0.56 -2.44 13.97
N LEU A 47 0.13 -1.31 13.85
CA LEU A 47 -0.47 -0.07 13.36
C LEU A 47 -0.64 -0.07 11.82
N PHE A 48 0.22 -0.79 11.08
CA PHE A 48 0.34 -0.68 9.62
C PHE A 48 -0.96 -1.00 8.85
N PRO A 49 -1.71 -2.08 9.18
CA PRO A 49 -2.98 -2.37 8.49
C PRO A 49 -4.01 -1.24 8.63
N GLN A 50 -3.99 -0.54 9.77
CA GLN A 50 -4.91 0.55 10.04
C GLN A 50 -4.56 1.79 9.21
N ILE A 51 -3.26 2.10 9.09
CA ILE A 51 -2.76 3.19 8.26
C ILE A 51 -3.08 2.93 6.78
N ALA A 52 -2.87 1.71 6.30
CA ALA A 52 -3.21 1.32 4.94
C ALA A 52 -4.71 1.49 4.64
N ALA A 53 -5.58 1.09 5.58
CA ALA A 53 -7.03 1.26 5.42
C ALA A 53 -7.45 2.74 5.35
N VAL A 54 -6.82 3.62 6.15
CA VAL A 54 -7.07 5.06 6.10
C VAL A 54 -6.58 5.67 4.80
N ALA A 55 -5.39 5.28 4.34
CA ALA A 55 -4.80 5.76 3.09
C ALA A 55 -5.72 5.49 1.89
N VAL A 56 -6.29 4.30 1.82
CA VAL A 56 -7.22 3.92 0.74
C VAL A 56 -8.54 4.66 0.86
N LYS A 57 -9.08 4.81 2.07
CA LYS A 57 -10.39 5.43 2.26
C LYS A 57 -10.38 6.93 1.99
N PHE A 58 -9.40 7.64 2.54
CA PHE A 58 -9.31 9.10 2.46
C PHE A 58 -8.40 9.58 1.32
N GLY A 59 -7.73 8.65 0.64
CA GLY A 59 -6.75 8.94 -0.40
C GLY A 59 -5.37 9.26 0.16
N ASP A 60 -4.34 9.04 -0.66
CA ASP A 60 -2.95 9.37 -0.35
C ASP A 60 -2.24 10.10 -1.50
N PRO A 61 -2.74 11.28 -1.95
CA PRO A 61 -2.22 11.97 -3.12
C PRO A 61 -0.78 12.47 -2.93
N SER A 62 -0.37 12.79 -1.70
CA SER A 62 1.00 13.19 -1.37
C SER A 62 1.90 12.01 -0.99
N GLY A 63 1.39 10.78 -1.00
CA GLY A 63 2.14 9.58 -0.59
C GLY A 63 2.53 9.55 0.89
N LYS A 64 1.85 10.31 1.76
CA LYS A 64 2.18 10.43 3.19
C LYS A 64 2.11 9.06 3.89
N TYR A 65 1.03 8.32 3.66
CA TYR A 65 0.80 7.04 4.33
C TYR A 65 1.67 5.95 3.73
N ALA A 66 1.79 5.90 2.41
CA ALA A 66 2.68 4.95 1.72
C ALA A 66 4.15 5.16 2.12
N ALA A 67 4.62 6.42 2.18
CA ALA A 67 5.98 6.73 2.62
C ALA A 67 6.22 6.34 4.09
N PHE A 68 5.24 6.54 4.97
CA PHE A 68 5.34 6.07 6.35
C PHE A 68 5.50 4.55 6.41
N LEU A 69 4.65 3.80 5.69
CA LEU A 69 4.73 2.33 5.64
C LEU A 69 6.08 1.86 5.08
N ALA A 70 6.55 2.46 3.98
CA ALA A 70 7.86 2.17 3.37
C ALA A 70 9.04 2.45 4.31
N SER A 71 8.91 3.46 5.18
CA SER A 71 9.95 3.81 6.16
C SER A 71 10.03 2.84 7.34
N LYS A 72 8.95 2.08 7.59
CA LYS A 72 8.85 1.16 8.71
C LYS A 72 8.98 -0.31 8.30
N ASP A 73 8.50 -0.66 7.12
CA ASP A 73 8.55 -2.02 6.57
C ASP A 73 8.82 -1.98 5.06
N GLN A 74 10.06 -2.21 4.64
CA GLN A 74 10.44 -2.26 3.22
C GLN A 74 9.84 -3.46 2.47
N SER A 75 9.19 -4.40 3.16
CA SER A 75 8.53 -5.57 2.58
C SER A 75 7.01 -5.46 2.56
N TYR A 76 6.44 -4.31 2.95
CA TYR A 76 5.00 -4.18 3.14
C TYR A 76 4.12 -4.57 1.93
N PRO A 77 4.54 -4.41 0.65
CA PRO A 77 3.73 -4.88 -0.47
C PRO A 77 3.48 -6.40 -0.47
N GLY A 78 4.33 -7.17 0.21
CA GLY A 78 4.13 -8.61 0.41
C GLY A 78 3.26 -8.98 1.61
N ARG A 79 2.78 -8.00 2.38
CA ARG A 79 1.95 -8.27 3.57
C ARG A 79 0.50 -8.55 3.16
N PRO A 80 -0.21 -9.48 3.82
CA PRO A 80 -1.59 -9.80 3.47
C PRO A 80 -2.53 -8.61 3.53
N TRP A 81 -2.32 -7.68 4.45
CA TRP A 81 -3.15 -6.48 4.59
C TRP A 81 -2.98 -5.48 3.43
N PHE A 82 -1.85 -5.50 2.70
CA PHE A 82 -1.65 -4.63 1.55
C PHE A 82 -2.58 -5.03 0.40
N LEU A 83 -2.73 -6.34 0.17
CA LEU A 83 -3.62 -6.89 -0.85
C LEU A 83 -5.08 -6.39 -0.71
N TRP A 84 -5.56 -6.27 0.52
CA TRP A 84 -6.95 -5.86 0.81
C TRP A 84 -7.16 -4.35 0.84
N ASN A 85 -6.09 -3.57 0.93
CA ASN A 85 -6.15 -2.13 0.99
C ASN A 85 -5.70 -1.56 -0.35
N GLN A 86 -6.57 -1.65 -1.35
CA GLN A 86 -6.33 -1.11 -2.69
C GLN A 86 -7.36 -0.02 -3.04
N PRO A 87 -6.96 1.05 -3.77
CA PRO A 87 -5.62 1.29 -4.30
C PRO A 87 -4.67 1.93 -3.28
N LEU A 88 -3.54 1.29 -3.00
CA LEU A 88 -2.45 1.84 -2.20
C LEU A 88 -1.13 1.69 -2.96
N SER A 89 -0.30 2.72 -2.96
CA SER A 89 1.03 2.67 -3.58
C SER A 89 1.89 1.59 -2.94
N ASP A 90 2.64 0.83 -3.75
CA ASP A 90 3.68 -0.10 -3.30
C ASP A 90 5.01 0.62 -2.99
N SER A 91 5.06 1.94 -3.17
CA SER A 91 6.26 2.78 -3.03
C SER A 91 7.42 2.35 -3.94
N GLY A 92 7.15 1.59 -5.01
CA GLY A 92 8.18 1.00 -5.87
C GLY A 92 8.98 -0.12 -5.22
N LEU A 93 8.50 -0.67 -4.09
CA LEU A 93 9.16 -1.75 -3.36
C LEU A 93 8.83 -3.11 -4.00
N ALA A 94 9.82 -4.01 -4.03
CA ALA A 94 9.61 -5.36 -4.52
C ALA A 94 8.74 -6.17 -3.53
N VAL A 95 7.85 -7.01 -4.07
CA VAL A 95 7.04 -7.93 -3.26
C VAL A 95 7.96 -9.01 -2.66
N LYS A 96 8.14 -8.97 -1.34
CA LYS A 96 8.78 -10.03 -0.55
C LYS A 96 7.77 -10.58 0.43
N PHE A 97 7.43 -11.86 0.31
CA PHE A 97 6.55 -12.52 1.27
C PHE A 97 7.33 -12.76 2.56
N VAL A 98 6.92 -12.08 3.63
CA VAL A 98 7.52 -12.18 4.95
C VAL A 98 6.43 -12.68 5.91
N PRO A 99 6.62 -13.80 6.63
CA PRO A 99 5.66 -14.23 7.64
C PRO A 99 5.52 -13.16 8.74
N ASP A 100 4.33 -13.04 9.34
CA ASP A 100 3.98 -11.96 10.28
C ASP A 100 4.81 -11.94 11.59
N ASN A 101 5.74 -12.89 11.79
CA ASN A 101 6.60 -13.00 12.98
C ASN A 101 7.88 -12.14 12.92
N ASP A 102 8.16 -11.47 11.81
CA ASP A 102 9.33 -10.59 11.69
C ASP A 102 9.00 -9.19 12.22
N ASP A 103 8.80 -9.09 13.53
CA ASP A 103 9.02 -7.85 14.26
C ASP A 103 10.53 -7.55 14.18
N GLY A 104 10.87 -6.43 13.55
CA GLY A 104 12.23 -6.04 13.17
C GLY A 104 13.19 -5.77 14.34
N GLY A 105 13.41 -6.75 15.20
CA GLY A 105 14.57 -6.84 16.07
C GLY A 105 15.66 -7.61 15.33
N ASN A 106 16.64 -6.88 14.77
CA ASN A 106 17.95 -7.35 14.32
C ASN A 106 18.08 -8.89 14.16
N GLY A 107 17.42 -9.43 13.12
CA GLY A 107 17.47 -10.84 12.77
C GLY A 107 18.73 -11.09 11.95
N SER A 108 19.63 -11.88 12.53
CA SER A 108 20.82 -12.48 11.94
C SER A 108 20.72 -12.65 10.42
N VAL A 109 21.79 -12.28 9.70
CA VAL A 109 22.03 -12.84 8.37
C VAL A 109 21.98 -14.37 8.50
N ASP A 110 20.94 -14.97 7.94
CA ASP A 110 20.89 -16.42 7.76
C ASP A 110 21.81 -16.72 6.57
N PRO A 111 22.93 -17.44 6.75
CA PRO A 111 23.93 -17.62 5.69
C PRO A 111 23.44 -18.56 4.57
N ASP A 112 22.28 -19.19 4.73
CA ASP A 112 21.83 -20.30 3.88
C ASP A 112 20.73 -19.97 2.87
N ASN A 113 20.22 -18.73 2.79
CA ASN A 113 19.19 -18.41 1.79
C ASN A 113 19.78 -18.00 0.44
N ASN A 114 20.54 -18.91 -0.19
CA ASN A 114 20.78 -18.89 -1.62
C ASN A 114 19.56 -19.47 -2.36
N THR A 115 18.39 -18.85 -2.18
CA THR A 115 17.25 -19.13 -3.07
C THR A 115 17.29 -18.11 -4.19
N SER A 116 17.74 -18.57 -5.35
CA SER A 116 17.57 -17.91 -6.64
C SER A 116 16.08 -17.59 -6.84
N GLY A 117 15.69 -16.38 -6.42
CA GLY A 117 14.33 -15.89 -6.54
C GLY A 117 14.10 -15.38 -7.95
N THR A 118 13.47 -16.20 -8.78
CA THR A 118 12.87 -15.78 -10.05
C THR A 118 12.10 -14.47 -9.86
N VAL A 119 12.53 -13.42 -10.56
CA VAL A 119 11.84 -12.13 -10.65
C VAL A 119 10.43 -12.32 -11.20
N SER A 120 9.44 -12.40 -10.32
CA SER A 120 8.03 -12.30 -10.70
C SER A 120 7.73 -10.82 -10.95
N SER A 121 7.86 -10.44 -12.22
CA SER A 121 7.55 -9.10 -12.72
C SER A 121 6.04 -8.94 -12.88
N ASN A 122 5.32 -8.80 -11.78
CA ASN A 122 3.94 -8.33 -11.81
C ASN A 122 3.94 -6.81 -11.66
N GLY A 123 4.40 -6.12 -12.70
CA GLY A 123 4.16 -4.69 -12.84
C GLY A 123 2.67 -4.47 -13.07
N ALA A 124 1.99 -3.83 -12.12
CA ALA A 124 0.66 -3.28 -12.33
C ALA A 124 0.79 -2.13 -13.35
N SER A 125 0.78 -2.46 -14.63
CA SER A 125 0.63 -1.45 -15.69
C SER A 125 -0.73 -0.80 -15.51
N SER A 126 -0.73 0.47 -15.16
CA SER A 126 -1.90 1.33 -15.14
C SER A 126 -2.60 1.26 -16.50
N ALA A 127 -3.69 0.49 -16.55
CA ALA A 127 -4.59 0.44 -17.68
C ALA A 127 -5.34 1.78 -17.75
N ARG A 128 -4.78 2.73 -18.49
CA ARG A 128 -5.46 3.96 -18.88
C ARG A 128 -6.61 3.57 -19.80
N ILE A 129 -7.80 3.47 -19.24
CA ILE A 129 -9.06 3.32 -19.99
C ILE A 129 -9.31 4.68 -20.67
N GLY A 130 -8.70 4.88 -21.84
CA GLY A 130 -9.00 5.99 -22.73
C GLY A 130 -9.98 5.53 -23.80
N TRP A 131 -11.26 5.90 -23.67
CA TRP A 131 -12.21 5.84 -24.78
C TRP A 131 -11.82 6.91 -25.80
N GLY A 132 -11.07 6.54 -26.83
CA GLY A 132 -10.63 7.49 -27.85
C GLY A 132 -9.77 6.85 -28.93
N LEU A 133 -10.43 6.45 -30.03
CA LEU A 133 -9.99 6.46 -31.43
C LEU A 133 -8.47 6.44 -31.72
N GLY A 134 -8.00 5.38 -32.40
CA GLY A 134 -6.71 5.43 -33.09
C GLY A 134 -6.19 4.09 -33.61
N LEU A 135 -6.83 3.53 -34.63
CA LEU A 135 -6.15 2.63 -35.58
C LEU A 135 -5.00 3.40 -36.24
N VAL A 136 -3.79 2.82 -36.29
CA VAL A 136 -2.96 2.63 -37.50
C VAL A 136 -1.69 1.89 -37.07
N GLY A 137 -1.61 0.62 -37.48
CA GLY A 137 -0.41 -0.19 -37.42
C GLY A 137 0.64 0.27 -38.44
N ALA A 138 1.89 0.13 -38.04
CA ALA A 138 3.09 0.47 -38.79
C ALA A 138 3.21 -0.33 -40.10
N PHE A 139 3.51 0.38 -41.20
CA PHE A 139 4.15 -0.23 -42.37
C PHE A 139 5.57 0.32 -42.51
N VAL A 140 6.50 -0.62 -42.41
CA VAL A 140 7.95 -0.52 -42.52
C VAL A 140 8.34 -0.03 -43.92
N GLY A 141 9.22 0.97 -43.97
CA GLY A 141 9.81 1.47 -45.21
C GLY A 141 10.80 0.47 -45.82
N ILE A 142 10.64 0.20 -47.11
CA ILE A 142 11.71 -0.32 -47.97
C ILE A 142 12.02 0.78 -48.97
N ALA A 143 13.23 1.33 -48.86
CA ALA A 143 13.81 2.27 -49.82
C ALA A 143 14.87 1.54 -50.65
N LEU A 144 14.71 1.53 -51.96
CA LEU A 144 15.68 1.36 -53.06
C LEU A 144 14.90 1.91 -54.28
N GLY A 145 15.30 2.89 -55.08
CA GLY A 145 16.60 3.41 -55.45
C GLY A 145 16.61 3.50 -56.98
N LEU A 146 16.36 4.71 -57.51
CA LEU A 146 16.41 5.16 -58.94
C LEU A 146 15.52 4.44 -59.97
#